data_AF-A0A4S2HDT8-F1
#
_entry.id   AF-A0A4S2HDT8-F1
#
_cell.length_a   1.000
_cell.length_b   1.000
_cell.length_c   1.000
_cell.angle_alpha   90.00
_cell.angle_beta   90.00
_cell.angle_gamma   90.00
#
_symmetry.space_group_name_H-M   'P 1'
#
loop_
_entity.id
_entity.type
_entity.pdbx_description
1 polymer ?
#
loop_
_entity_poly.entity_id
_entity_poly.type
_entity_poly.pdbx_seq_one_letter_code
_entity_poly.pdbx_strand_id
1 'polypeptide(L)'
;MSIRFVLTCVVALACACLSLSAIAHAEDLRAARSEEHALSSLAAQSSVTLNETSGLARISFDIAPGARAEAVELVLVARPVSPQSGGRLQVSVNRGRSVTLAPQPENFEARFALYADSLREGRNTLNLNFDAAGEDGWVIDAEASRLRVSVAPAAGYSSLSDVEAALGADFAAPRRIFIDAGQAGTQAVPVSALTAQGLALRMGEAPILVSERSVAELTVRAVADPAAATPAVTLTGEDEIQLSATDSAALIAAARLFAARSMDGQDRRFGAAQALSAARLVRDTGFETTGANADLETLAGFGAPFGAEQGIATAVVFTDTDPQARLAALAVVGRAAIASGSAWIYGWFGEDIDAAPASHHRMVLGPLSTMDSRLLAAAPAEMRAATDAARARLPRQRRHFGSTAYADDTVGPLAEIAGIAAIYEDTSGQTVAIITSPDGADFARAARRLARSSLWNGMEGQAVLWDASAVTAFGPTTGPAFSREAFVVFLRDNDRYVALGAFSLAMLLLLSGSAVNRSASRRV
;
A
#
# COMPACT_ATOMS: atom_id res chain seq x y z
N MET A 1 60.05 -36.94 -24.16
CA MET A 1 58.99 -36.01 -23.74
C MET A 1 57.69 -36.82 -23.71
N SER A 2 57.18 -37.14 -22.51
CA SER A 2 56.18 -38.20 -22.33
C SER A 2 54.79 -37.74 -22.77
N ILE A 3 54.11 -38.57 -23.58
CA ILE A 3 52.72 -38.40 -24.06
C ILE A 3 51.76 -38.10 -22.90
N ARG A 4 52.06 -38.58 -21.68
CA ARG A 4 51.27 -38.27 -20.48
C ARG A 4 51.26 -36.79 -20.15
N PHE A 5 52.36 -36.06 -20.37
CA PHE A 5 52.44 -34.63 -20.02
C PHE A 5 51.63 -33.74 -20.97
N VAL A 6 51.55 -34.12 -22.24
CA VAL A 6 50.73 -33.44 -23.26
C VAL A 6 49.25 -33.67 -22.97
N LEU A 7 48.86 -34.89 -22.60
CA LEU A 7 47.47 -35.21 -22.28
C LEU A 7 46.97 -34.44 -21.04
N THR A 8 47.80 -34.31 -19.99
CA THR A 8 47.41 -33.56 -18.78
C THR A 8 47.29 -32.06 -19.06
N CYS A 9 48.14 -31.49 -19.91
CA CYS A 9 48.03 -30.08 -20.30
C CYS A 9 46.76 -29.81 -21.13
N VAL A 10 46.38 -30.71 -22.04
CA VAL A 10 45.17 -30.54 -22.86
C VAL A 10 43.90 -30.66 -22.01
N VAL A 11 43.86 -31.58 -21.03
CA VAL A 11 42.72 -31.70 -20.11
C VAL A 11 42.62 -30.49 -19.16
N ALA A 12 43.76 -29.99 -18.67
CA ALA A 12 43.76 -28.79 -17.82
C ALA A 12 43.31 -27.53 -18.60
N LEU A 13 43.71 -27.39 -19.87
CA LEU A 13 43.28 -26.29 -20.72
C LEU A 13 41.79 -26.40 -21.11
N ALA A 14 41.28 -27.61 -21.34
CA ALA A 14 39.86 -27.85 -21.60
C ALA A 14 38.99 -27.56 -20.35
N CYS A 15 39.45 -27.92 -19.15
CA CYS A 15 38.77 -27.55 -17.90
C CYS A 15 38.84 -26.04 -17.62
N ALA A 16 39.94 -25.37 -17.96
CA ALA A 16 40.04 -23.91 -17.86
C ALA A 16 39.11 -23.20 -18.84
N CYS A 17 39.01 -23.66 -20.10
CA CYS A 17 38.08 -23.08 -21.08
C CYS A 17 36.60 -23.35 -20.75
N LEU A 18 36.27 -24.50 -20.13
CA LEU A 18 34.91 -24.79 -19.65
C LEU A 18 34.53 -23.98 -18.41
N SER A 19 35.48 -23.61 -17.56
CA SER A 19 35.23 -22.74 -16.39
C SER A 19 35.22 -21.25 -16.74
N LEU A 20 35.93 -20.82 -17.80
CA LEU A 20 35.88 -19.45 -18.31
C LEU A 20 34.63 -19.16 -19.17
N SER A 21 33.97 -20.19 -19.72
CA SER A 21 32.72 -20.03 -20.48
C SER A 21 31.47 -19.96 -19.58
N ALA A 22 31.60 -20.31 -18.30
CA ALA A 22 30.51 -20.26 -17.31
C ALA A 22 30.43 -18.92 -16.54
N ILE A 23 31.29 -17.95 -16.87
CA ILE A 23 31.22 -16.56 -16.35
C ILE A 23 30.57 -15.63 -17.39
N ALA A 24 30.06 -16.17 -18.50
CA ALA A 24 29.23 -15.44 -19.43
C ALA A 24 27.79 -15.41 -18.92
N HIS A 25 27.38 -14.26 -18.37
CA HIS A 25 26.01 -13.90 -17.99
C HIS A 25 25.42 -14.79 -16.89
N ALA A 26 25.87 -14.58 -15.65
CA ALA A 26 24.92 -14.66 -14.55
C ALA A 26 23.92 -13.51 -14.77
N GLU A 27 22.87 -13.76 -15.57
CA GLU A 27 21.68 -12.92 -15.50
C GLU A 27 21.26 -12.93 -14.03
N ASP A 28 21.27 -11.75 -13.41
CA ASP A 28 20.84 -11.53 -12.05
C ASP A 28 19.31 -11.70 -12.01
N LEU A 29 18.84 -12.93 -12.26
CA LEU A 29 17.45 -13.29 -12.35
C LEU A 29 16.90 -13.31 -10.94
N ARG A 30 16.38 -12.15 -10.52
CA ARG A 30 15.51 -12.04 -9.34
C ARG A 30 14.38 -13.06 -9.50
N ALA A 31 14.18 -13.88 -8.46
CA ALA A 31 13.18 -14.94 -8.50
C ALA A 31 11.79 -14.37 -8.80
N ALA A 32 11.05 -15.03 -9.68
CA ALA A 32 9.69 -14.64 -10.00
C ALA A 32 8.82 -14.68 -8.75
N ARG A 33 8.03 -13.63 -8.56
CA ARG A 33 7.06 -13.51 -7.48
C ARG A 33 5.67 -13.53 -8.07
N SER A 34 4.76 -14.15 -7.33
CA SER A 34 3.36 -14.27 -7.73
C SER A 34 2.56 -13.19 -7.02
N GLU A 35 2.02 -12.27 -7.82
CA GLU A 35 1.25 -11.12 -7.35
C GLU A 35 -0.20 -11.28 -7.77
N GLU A 36 -1.13 -10.83 -6.92
CA GLU A 36 -2.57 -11.02 -7.12
C GLU A 36 -3.30 -9.71 -6.83
N HIS A 37 -4.15 -9.30 -7.77
CA HIS A 37 -4.95 -8.09 -7.69
C HIS A 37 -6.41 -8.41 -7.94
N ALA A 38 -7.32 -7.75 -7.21
CA ALA A 38 -8.74 -7.83 -7.53
C ALA A 38 -9.02 -7.13 -8.86
N LEU A 39 -10.01 -7.60 -9.63
CA LEU A 39 -10.37 -6.91 -10.87
C LEU A 39 -10.91 -5.50 -10.60
N SER A 40 -11.55 -5.29 -9.45
CA SER A 40 -12.07 -3.98 -9.04
C SER A 40 -10.97 -2.93 -8.86
N SER A 41 -9.77 -3.33 -8.40
CA SER A 41 -8.63 -2.40 -8.30
C SER A 41 -8.03 -2.03 -9.65
N LEU A 42 -8.22 -2.85 -10.69
CA LEU A 42 -7.69 -2.61 -12.04
C LEU A 42 -8.70 -1.89 -12.95
N ALA A 43 -10.00 -2.18 -12.79
CA ALA A 43 -11.07 -1.65 -13.64
C ALA A 43 -11.82 -0.44 -13.04
N ALA A 44 -11.54 -0.10 -11.78
CA ALA A 44 -12.27 0.92 -11.00
C ALA A 44 -13.80 0.70 -10.95
N GLN A 45 -14.26 -0.56 -11.05
CA GLN A 45 -15.66 -0.96 -11.02
C GLN A 45 -15.82 -2.19 -10.13
N SER A 46 -16.88 -2.24 -9.30
CA SER A 46 -17.16 -3.37 -8.41
C SER A 46 -17.83 -4.56 -9.11
N SER A 47 -18.47 -4.33 -10.26
CA SER A 47 -19.06 -5.39 -11.07
C SER A 47 -19.06 -5.05 -12.56
N VAL A 48 -19.03 -6.09 -13.39
CA VAL A 48 -19.04 -5.96 -14.85
C VAL A 48 -20.12 -6.88 -15.42
N THR A 49 -21.06 -6.32 -16.19
CA THR A 49 -22.12 -7.11 -16.82
C THR A 49 -21.75 -7.43 -18.25
N LEU A 50 -21.73 -8.73 -18.59
CA LEU A 50 -21.53 -9.24 -19.95
C LEU A 50 -22.84 -9.81 -20.48
N ASN A 51 -23.37 -9.24 -21.55
CA ASN A 51 -24.58 -9.72 -22.24
C ASN A 51 -24.46 -9.45 -23.75
N GLU A 52 -25.52 -9.65 -24.52
CA GLU A 52 -25.50 -9.41 -25.98
C GLU A 52 -25.10 -7.96 -26.35
N THR A 53 -25.51 -6.97 -25.54
CA THR A 53 -25.19 -5.55 -25.78
C THR A 53 -23.81 -5.13 -25.24
N SER A 54 -23.33 -5.79 -24.18
CA SER A 54 -22.05 -5.53 -23.51
C SER A 54 -21.15 -6.77 -23.54
N GLY A 55 -21.03 -7.40 -24.72
CA GLY A 55 -20.35 -8.68 -24.87
C GLY A 55 -18.83 -8.65 -24.65
N LEU A 56 -18.22 -7.47 -24.50
CA LEU A 56 -16.77 -7.35 -24.28
C LEU A 56 -16.47 -6.40 -23.13
N ALA A 57 -15.76 -6.90 -22.12
CA ALA A 57 -15.10 -6.09 -21.11
C ALA A 57 -13.58 -6.12 -21.30
N ARG A 58 -12.96 -4.95 -21.16
CA ARG A 58 -11.51 -4.77 -21.24
C ARG A 58 -11.02 -4.20 -19.92
N ILE A 59 -10.09 -4.91 -19.29
CA ILE A 59 -9.47 -4.50 -18.04
C ILE A 59 -7.99 -4.28 -18.33
N SER A 60 -7.52 -3.04 -18.19
CA SER A 60 -6.11 -2.72 -18.40
C SER A 60 -5.32 -2.99 -17.12
N PHE A 61 -4.07 -3.41 -17.29
CA PHE A 61 -3.12 -3.52 -16.19
C PHE A 61 -1.71 -3.34 -16.73
N ASP A 62 -0.80 -2.85 -15.88
CA ASP A 62 0.57 -2.56 -16.27
C ASP A 62 1.56 -3.52 -15.58
N ILE A 63 2.52 -4.05 -16.35
CA ILE A 63 3.67 -4.82 -15.83
C ILE A 63 4.90 -3.90 -15.88
N ALA A 64 5.69 -3.85 -14.81
CA ALA A 64 6.87 -3.00 -14.75
C ALA A 64 7.81 -3.20 -15.96
N PRO A 65 8.37 -2.13 -16.55
CA PRO A 65 9.38 -2.22 -17.62
C PRO A 65 10.56 -3.14 -17.24
N GLY A 66 11.04 -3.94 -18.19
CA GLY A 66 12.13 -4.89 -17.96
C GLY A 66 11.78 -6.12 -17.11
N ALA A 67 10.55 -6.23 -16.61
CA ALA A 67 10.10 -7.41 -15.86
C ALA A 67 9.71 -8.55 -16.80
N ARG A 68 10.01 -9.79 -16.40
CA ARG A 68 9.74 -10.99 -17.21
C ARG A 68 8.56 -11.77 -16.63
N ALA A 69 7.45 -11.79 -17.34
CA ALA A 69 6.28 -12.58 -16.94
C ALA A 69 6.50 -14.08 -17.22
N GLU A 70 6.09 -14.92 -16.27
CA GLU A 70 6.24 -16.37 -16.33
C GLU A 70 4.90 -17.11 -16.36
N ALA A 71 3.88 -16.57 -15.67
CA ALA A 71 2.55 -17.16 -15.64
C ALA A 71 1.48 -16.09 -15.43
N VAL A 72 0.27 -16.37 -15.90
CA VAL A 72 -0.93 -15.56 -15.62
C VAL A 72 -2.14 -16.44 -15.41
N GLU A 73 -2.86 -16.18 -14.34
CA GLU A 73 -4.07 -16.88 -13.95
C GLU A 73 -5.18 -15.87 -13.64
N LEU A 74 -6.39 -16.20 -14.05
CA LEU A 74 -7.59 -15.44 -13.68
C LEU A 74 -8.49 -16.34 -12.84
N VAL A 75 -8.83 -15.91 -11.63
CA VAL A 75 -9.95 -16.44 -10.85
C VAL A 75 -11.14 -15.53 -11.12
N LEU A 76 -12.15 -16.04 -11.81
CA LEU A 76 -13.36 -15.29 -12.17
C LEU A 76 -14.53 -15.78 -11.33
N VAL A 77 -15.17 -14.86 -10.62
CA VAL A 77 -16.41 -15.10 -9.88
C VAL A 77 -17.55 -14.39 -10.60
N ALA A 78 -18.59 -15.12 -10.96
CA ALA A 78 -19.73 -14.57 -11.67
C ALA A 78 -21.05 -15.21 -11.23
N ARG A 79 -22.13 -14.46 -11.45
CA ARG A 79 -23.51 -14.89 -11.22
C ARG A 79 -24.35 -14.68 -12.48
N PRO A 80 -25.35 -15.54 -12.72
CA PRO A 80 -26.23 -15.39 -13.86
C PRO A 80 -27.07 -14.11 -13.72
N VAL A 81 -27.34 -13.44 -14.85
CA VAL A 81 -28.31 -12.34 -14.91
C VAL A 81 -29.73 -12.87 -14.71
N SER A 82 -30.02 -14.07 -15.23
CA SER A 82 -31.33 -14.71 -15.13
C SER A 82 -31.21 -16.25 -15.18
N PRO A 83 -32.30 -17.01 -14.96
CA PRO A 83 -32.32 -18.46 -15.18
C PRO A 83 -32.03 -18.90 -16.64
N GLN A 84 -32.09 -17.97 -17.59
CA GLN A 84 -31.77 -18.15 -19.02
C GLN A 84 -30.35 -17.62 -19.33
N SER A 85 -29.48 -17.57 -18.33
CA SER A 85 -28.07 -17.26 -18.51
C SER A 85 -27.31 -18.50 -18.99
N GLY A 86 -26.47 -18.33 -20.00
CA GLY A 86 -25.71 -19.42 -20.59
C GLY A 86 -24.57 -18.88 -21.44
N GLY A 87 -24.37 -19.45 -22.62
CA GLY A 87 -23.42 -18.94 -23.61
C GLY A 87 -21.97 -19.34 -23.31
N ARG A 88 -21.02 -18.67 -23.97
CA ARG A 88 -19.59 -18.94 -23.82
C ARG A 88 -18.85 -17.71 -23.35
N LEU A 89 -18.14 -17.84 -22.24
CA LEU A 89 -17.19 -16.87 -21.76
C LEU A 89 -15.81 -17.21 -22.31
N GLN A 90 -15.17 -16.24 -22.94
CA GLN A 90 -13.82 -16.34 -23.50
C GLN A 90 -12.93 -15.32 -22.80
N VAL A 91 -11.80 -15.79 -22.28
CA VAL A 91 -10.83 -14.97 -21.58
C VAL A 91 -9.51 -14.99 -22.33
N SER A 92 -8.95 -13.83 -22.65
CA SER A 92 -7.62 -13.71 -23.23
C SER A 92 -6.88 -12.50 -22.69
N VAL A 93 -5.55 -12.51 -22.81
CA VAL A 93 -4.73 -11.32 -22.55
C VAL A 93 -4.18 -10.79 -23.86
N ASN A 94 -4.24 -9.48 -24.04
CA ASN A 94 -3.82 -8.77 -25.25
C ASN A 94 -4.48 -9.35 -26.50
N ARG A 95 -3.67 -9.82 -27.48
CA ARG A 95 -4.14 -10.53 -28.67
C ARG A 95 -3.80 -12.03 -28.59
N GLY A 96 -3.62 -12.53 -27.38
CA GLY A 96 -3.31 -13.91 -27.09
C GLY A 96 -4.46 -14.86 -27.37
N ARG A 97 -4.16 -16.15 -27.25
CA ARG A 97 -5.16 -17.22 -27.38
C ARG A 97 -6.20 -17.11 -26.26
N SER A 98 -7.47 -17.31 -26.61
CA SER A 98 -8.57 -17.30 -25.64
C SER A 98 -8.78 -18.67 -25.01
N VAL A 99 -9.02 -18.70 -23.71
CA VAL A 99 -9.52 -19.86 -22.98
C VAL A 99 -11.04 -19.72 -22.84
N THR A 100 -11.78 -20.77 -23.18
CA THR A 100 -13.26 -20.73 -23.23
C THR A 100 -13.88 -21.56 -22.12
N LEU A 101 -14.91 -21.03 -21.49
CA LEU A 101 -15.77 -21.70 -20.52
C LEU A 101 -17.24 -21.57 -20.96
N ALA A 102 -18.00 -22.66 -20.86
CA ALA A 102 -19.46 -22.65 -21.05
C ALA A 102 -20.12 -23.00 -19.71
N PRO A 103 -20.36 -22.00 -18.83
CA PRO A 103 -20.95 -22.22 -17.52
C PRO A 103 -22.44 -22.59 -17.60
N GLN A 104 -22.93 -23.36 -16.63
CA GLN A 104 -24.37 -23.56 -16.39
C GLN A 104 -24.97 -22.31 -15.71
N PRO A 105 -26.29 -22.03 -15.80
CA PRO A 105 -27.01 -20.89 -15.20
C PRO A 105 -27.00 -20.82 -13.65
N GLU A 106 -25.84 -20.99 -13.02
CA GLU A 106 -25.63 -20.97 -11.57
C GLU A 106 -24.43 -20.07 -11.24
N ASN A 107 -24.34 -19.64 -9.97
CA ASN A 107 -23.15 -18.91 -9.51
C ASN A 107 -21.92 -19.80 -9.62
N PHE A 108 -20.80 -19.26 -10.08
CA PHE A 108 -19.56 -20.04 -10.21
C PHE A 108 -18.31 -19.25 -9.86
N GLU A 109 -17.27 -19.99 -9.48
CA GLU A 109 -15.86 -19.57 -9.49
C GLU A 109 -15.13 -20.43 -10.52
N ALA A 110 -14.43 -19.80 -11.46
CA ALA A 110 -13.65 -20.48 -12.49
C ALA A 110 -12.22 -19.99 -12.50
N ARG A 111 -11.28 -20.90 -12.73
CA ARG A 111 -9.84 -20.59 -12.82
C ARG A 111 -9.37 -20.80 -14.25
N PHE A 112 -8.83 -19.75 -14.84
CA PHE A 112 -8.28 -19.74 -16.19
C PHE A 112 -6.76 -19.63 -16.11
N ALA A 113 -6.04 -20.64 -16.59
CA ALA A 113 -4.62 -20.52 -16.88
C ALA A 113 -4.44 -19.86 -18.25
N LEU A 114 -4.04 -18.59 -18.26
CA LEU A 114 -3.90 -17.80 -19.49
C LEU A 114 -2.47 -17.92 -20.04
N TYR A 115 -2.28 -17.52 -21.28
CA TYR A 115 -0.99 -17.67 -21.96
C TYR A 115 -0.04 -16.50 -21.66
N ALA A 116 1.02 -16.77 -20.89
CA ALA A 116 2.00 -15.75 -20.50
C ALA A 116 2.86 -15.22 -21.67
N ASP A 117 2.98 -15.98 -22.76
CA ASP A 117 3.62 -15.56 -24.02
C ASP A 117 2.98 -14.31 -24.63
N SER A 118 1.76 -14.00 -24.22
CA SER A 118 0.96 -12.88 -24.71
C SER A 118 1.12 -11.64 -23.83
N LEU A 119 1.77 -11.75 -22.66
CA LEU A 119 2.12 -10.63 -21.80
C LEU A 119 3.30 -9.87 -22.36
N ARG A 120 3.32 -8.57 -22.09
CA ARG A 120 4.42 -7.67 -22.43
C ARG A 120 4.72 -6.74 -21.26
N GLU A 121 5.90 -6.16 -21.27
CA GLU A 121 6.20 -5.02 -20.39
C GLU A 121 5.28 -3.83 -20.68
N GLY A 122 5.02 -3.03 -19.66
CA GLY A 122 4.06 -1.93 -19.70
C GLY A 122 2.61 -2.43 -19.81
N ARG A 123 1.82 -1.77 -20.67
CA ARG A 123 0.37 -1.93 -20.71
C ARG A 123 -0.11 -3.22 -21.35
N ASN A 124 -0.88 -3.97 -20.59
CA ASN A 124 -1.60 -5.16 -20.99
C ASN A 124 -3.11 -4.96 -20.89
N THR A 125 -3.88 -5.82 -21.54
CA THR A 125 -5.35 -5.79 -21.49
C THR A 125 -5.89 -7.20 -21.33
N LEU A 126 -6.58 -7.47 -20.23
CA LEU A 126 -7.42 -8.65 -20.06
C LEU A 126 -8.74 -8.42 -20.80
N ASN A 127 -9.07 -9.31 -21.72
CA ASN A 127 -10.32 -9.29 -22.47
C ASN A 127 -11.24 -10.39 -21.94
N LEU A 128 -12.44 -10.01 -21.54
CA LEU A 128 -13.53 -10.92 -21.19
C LEU A 128 -14.59 -10.76 -22.28
N ASN A 129 -14.68 -11.75 -23.16
CA ASN A 129 -15.62 -11.77 -24.26
C ASN A 129 -16.74 -12.77 -23.98
N PHE A 130 -17.97 -12.38 -24.28
CA PHE A 130 -19.16 -13.18 -24.09
C PHE A 130 -19.82 -13.41 -25.44
N ASP A 131 -19.89 -14.68 -25.84
CA ASP A 131 -20.68 -15.14 -26.96
C ASP A 131 -22.04 -15.57 -26.43
N ALA A 132 -23.03 -14.69 -26.60
CA ALA A 132 -24.35 -14.82 -26.01
C ALA A 132 -25.11 -16.03 -26.55
N ALA A 133 -25.01 -16.32 -27.85
CA ALA A 133 -25.80 -17.36 -28.51
C ALA A 133 -27.31 -17.33 -28.18
N GLY A 134 -27.86 -16.15 -27.88
CA GLY A 134 -29.27 -15.95 -27.48
C GLY A 134 -29.55 -16.01 -25.97
N GLU A 135 -28.52 -16.03 -25.12
CA GLU A 135 -28.61 -16.14 -23.66
C GLU A 135 -28.42 -14.77 -22.95
N ASP A 136 -28.97 -14.64 -21.74
CA ASP A 136 -29.11 -13.35 -21.02
C ASP A 136 -27.78 -12.78 -20.46
N GLY A 137 -26.76 -13.62 -20.30
CA GLY A 137 -25.42 -13.21 -19.88
C GLY A 137 -25.11 -13.30 -18.38
N TRP A 138 -24.04 -12.63 -17.96
CA TRP A 138 -23.35 -12.82 -16.68
C TRP A 138 -23.03 -11.50 -16.00
N VAL A 139 -23.16 -11.45 -14.67
CA VAL A 139 -22.60 -10.37 -13.85
C VAL A 139 -21.34 -10.89 -13.17
N ILE A 140 -20.19 -10.34 -13.56
CA ILE A 140 -18.90 -10.61 -12.93
C ILE A 140 -18.79 -9.77 -11.66
N ASP A 141 -18.46 -10.43 -10.56
CA ASP A 141 -18.09 -9.79 -9.30
C ASP A 141 -16.60 -9.43 -9.36
N ALA A 142 -16.29 -8.15 -9.59
CA ALA A 142 -14.91 -7.72 -9.78
C ALA A 142 -14.11 -7.64 -8.47
N GLU A 143 -14.79 -7.57 -7.32
CA GLU A 143 -14.15 -7.59 -6.00
C GLU A 143 -13.75 -9.01 -5.58
N ALA A 144 -14.58 -10.00 -5.92
CA ALA A 144 -14.29 -11.41 -5.69
C ALA A 144 -13.37 -12.02 -6.77
N SER A 145 -13.38 -11.49 -7.99
CA SER A 145 -12.52 -11.93 -9.09
C SER A 145 -11.09 -11.38 -8.97
N ARG A 146 -10.09 -12.18 -9.34
CA ARG A 146 -8.67 -11.85 -9.16
C ARG A 146 -7.81 -12.23 -10.35
N LEU A 147 -6.94 -11.31 -10.75
CA LEU A 147 -5.88 -11.54 -11.71
C LEU A 147 -4.58 -11.80 -10.95
N ARG A 148 -3.97 -12.94 -11.22
CA ARG A 148 -2.68 -13.34 -10.65
C ARG A 148 -1.64 -13.41 -11.75
N VAL A 149 -0.51 -12.75 -11.56
CA VAL A 149 0.60 -12.78 -12.51
C VAL A 149 1.88 -13.14 -11.75
N SER A 150 2.59 -14.14 -12.25
CA SER A 150 3.94 -14.48 -11.77
C SER A 150 4.94 -13.78 -12.65
N VAL A 151 5.73 -12.88 -12.06
CA VAL A 151 6.66 -12.01 -12.78
C VAL A 151 7.99 -11.96 -12.03
N ALA A 152 9.10 -12.12 -12.77
CA ALA A 152 10.43 -11.78 -12.30
C ALA A 152 10.63 -10.26 -12.41
N PRO A 153 10.90 -9.55 -11.29
CA PRO A 153 11.16 -8.11 -11.32
C PRO A 153 12.33 -7.76 -12.23
N ALA A 154 12.36 -6.53 -12.72
CA ALA A 154 13.48 -6.02 -13.50
C ALA A 154 14.79 -6.11 -12.70
N ALA A 155 15.88 -6.44 -13.39
CA ALA A 155 17.23 -6.37 -12.84
C ALA A 155 17.70 -4.91 -12.68
N GLY A 156 17.11 -3.99 -13.45
CA GLY A 156 17.43 -2.58 -13.46
C GLY A 156 16.58 -1.79 -14.43
N TYR A 157 16.82 -0.48 -14.49
CA TYR A 157 16.13 0.48 -15.34
C TYR A 157 17.13 1.22 -16.23
N SER A 158 16.71 1.56 -17.45
CA SER A 158 17.54 2.33 -18.40
C SER A 158 17.35 3.83 -18.30
N SER A 159 16.17 4.29 -17.91
CA SER A 159 15.79 5.70 -17.86
C SER A 159 14.97 6.04 -16.63
N LEU A 160 14.87 7.34 -16.28
CA LEU A 160 13.99 7.81 -15.22
C LEU A 160 12.51 7.60 -15.57
N SER A 161 12.18 7.63 -16.87
CA SER A 161 10.86 7.26 -17.37
C SER A 161 10.51 5.82 -17.04
N ASP A 162 11.45 4.88 -17.22
CA ASP A 162 11.24 3.46 -16.90
C ASP A 162 11.04 3.26 -15.39
N VAL A 163 11.81 3.99 -14.56
CA VAL A 163 11.66 3.94 -13.10
C VAL A 163 10.28 4.44 -12.67
N GLU A 164 9.82 5.56 -13.24
CA GLU A 164 8.50 6.10 -12.91
C GLU A 164 7.36 5.18 -13.36
N ALA A 165 7.47 4.61 -14.56
CA ALA A 165 6.54 3.60 -15.06
C ALA A 165 6.56 2.32 -14.23
N ALA A 166 7.73 1.88 -13.76
CA ALA A 166 7.86 0.72 -12.89
C ALA A 166 7.25 0.96 -11.50
N LEU A 167 7.45 2.13 -10.92
CA LEU A 167 6.85 2.51 -9.64
C LEU A 167 5.32 2.48 -9.71
N GLY A 168 4.73 2.93 -10.82
CA GLY A 168 3.28 2.96 -11.03
C GLY A 168 2.66 1.68 -11.61
N ALA A 169 3.43 0.62 -11.86
CA ALA A 169 2.92 -0.62 -12.43
C ALA A 169 2.10 -1.43 -11.42
N ASP A 170 1.08 -2.16 -11.89
CA ASP A 170 0.28 -3.05 -11.04
C ASP A 170 1.08 -4.27 -10.60
N PHE A 171 1.90 -4.81 -11.51
CA PHE A 171 2.70 -6.01 -11.28
C PHE A 171 4.19 -5.73 -11.41
N ALA A 172 5.00 -6.41 -10.58
CA ALA A 172 6.46 -6.30 -10.57
C ALA A 172 7.02 -4.91 -10.21
N ALA A 173 6.21 -4.00 -9.66
CA ALA A 173 6.69 -2.72 -9.15
C ALA A 173 7.74 -2.88 -8.03
N PRO A 174 8.77 -2.04 -7.94
CA PRO A 174 9.74 -2.11 -6.85
C PRO A 174 9.04 -1.76 -5.53
N ARG A 175 8.98 -2.72 -4.60
CA ARG A 175 8.21 -2.56 -3.35
C ARG A 175 9.06 -2.03 -2.21
N ARG A 176 10.25 -2.61 -2.05
CA ARG A 176 11.20 -2.30 -0.97
C ARG A 176 12.13 -1.19 -1.40
N ILE A 177 12.04 -0.04 -0.76
CA ILE A 177 12.78 1.16 -1.17
C ILE A 177 13.65 1.63 -0.01
N PHE A 178 14.93 1.84 -0.29
CA PHE A 178 15.87 2.44 0.67
C PHE A 178 16.03 3.92 0.34
N ILE A 179 15.90 4.78 1.36
CA ILE A 179 16.14 6.22 1.24
C ILE A 179 17.38 6.56 2.06
N ASP A 180 18.42 7.05 1.38
CA ASP A 180 19.62 7.59 2.01
C ASP A 180 19.64 9.11 1.86
N ALA A 181 19.29 9.81 2.94
CA ALA A 181 19.36 11.26 3.01
C ALA A 181 20.54 11.75 3.89
N GLY A 182 21.50 10.89 4.23
CA GLY A 182 22.53 11.19 5.22
C GLY A 182 23.38 12.43 4.88
N GLN A 183 23.69 12.64 3.60
CA GLN A 183 24.47 13.80 3.16
C GLN A 183 23.70 15.13 3.20
N ALA A 184 22.38 15.12 3.42
CA ALA A 184 21.58 16.34 3.55
C ALA A 184 21.75 17.02 4.93
N GLY A 185 22.42 16.38 5.89
CA GLY A 185 22.70 16.97 7.20
C GLY A 185 21.42 17.38 7.93
N THR A 186 21.28 18.67 8.25
CA THR A 186 20.08 19.21 8.90
C THR A 186 18.82 19.10 8.03
N GLN A 187 18.96 18.90 6.73
CA GLN A 187 17.85 18.70 5.78
C GLN A 187 17.48 17.23 5.57
N ALA A 188 18.10 16.29 6.29
CA ALA A 188 17.85 14.85 6.08
C ALA A 188 16.38 14.45 6.26
N VAL A 189 15.71 15.01 7.27
CA VAL A 189 14.28 14.72 7.54
C VAL A 189 13.37 15.29 6.45
N PRO A 190 13.45 16.60 6.09
CA PRO A 190 12.73 17.14 4.94
C PRO A 190 12.98 16.38 3.63
N VAL A 191 14.23 16.06 3.31
CA VAL A 191 14.60 15.32 2.10
C VAL A 191 13.97 13.93 2.09
N SER A 192 14.02 13.20 3.21
CA SER A 192 13.40 11.88 3.32
C SER A 192 11.88 11.95 3.21
N ALA A 193 11.23 12.93 3.85
CA ALA A 193 9.79 13.13 3.80
C ALA A 193 9.29 13.44 2.39
N LEU A 194 9.95 14.36 1.69
CA LEU A 194 9.59 14.70 0.31
C LEU A 194 9.86 13.53 -0.65
N THR A 195 10.96 12.80 -0.44
CA THR A 195 11.26 11.59 -1.23
C THR A 195 10.19 10.52 -1.03
N ALA A 196 9.79 10.25 0.21
CA ALA A 196 8.73 9.29 0.52
C ALA A 196 7.38 9.69 -0.11
N GLN A 197 7.02 10.97 -0.10
CA GLN A 197 5.82 11.47 -0.77
C GLN A 197 5.90 11.33 -2.29
N GLY A 198 7.05 11.70 -2.89
CA GLY A 198 7.27 11.54 -4.33
C GLY A 198 7.20 10.09 -4.80
N LEU A 199 7.69 9.15 -3.98
CA LEU A 199 7.54 7.71 -4.22
C LEU A 199 6.07 7.29 -4.09
N ALA A 200 5.40 7.68 -3.01
CA ALA A 200 4.01 7.32 -2.76
C ALA A 200 3.07 7.79 -3.88
N LEU A 201 3.26 8.99 -4.40
CA LEU A 201 2.46 9.54 -5.50
C LEU A 201 2.64 8.76 -6.81
N ARG A 202 3.87 8.30 -7.11
CA ARG A 202 4.16 7.46 -8.28
C ARG A 202 3.59 6.07 -8.14
N MET A 203 3.77 5.46 -6.95
CA MET A 203 3.30 4.12 -6.65
C MET A 203 1.78 4.04 -6.49
N GLY A 204 1.16 5.11 -6.02
CA GLY A 204 -0.24 5.11 -5.62
C GLY A 204 -0.59 4.39 -4.35
N GLU A 205 0.43 3.88 -3.67
CA GLU A 205 0.36 3.34 -2.34
C GLU A 205 1.55 3.85 -1.52
N ALA A 206 1.47 3.75 -0.21
CA ALA A 206 2.60 4.10 0.63
C ALA A 206 3.76 3.12 0.42
N PRO A 207 5.00 3.62 0.22
CA PRO A 207 6.16 2.79 -0.10
C PRO A 207 6.54 1.88 1.09
N ILE A 208 7.10 0.69 0.80
CA ILE A 208 7.73 -0.14 1.83
C ILE A 208 9.17 0.35 2.02
N LEU A 209 9.34 1.27 2.97
CA LEU A 209 10.65 1.78 3.29
C LEU A 209 11.43 0.79 4.15
N VAL A 210 12.65 0.46 3.73
CA VAL A 210 13.57 -0.45 4.43
C VAL A 210 14.77 0.33 4.98
N SER A 211 15.36 -0.16 6.07
CA SER A 211 16.54 0.45 6.70
C SER A 211 17.86 0.01 6.09
N GLU A 212 17.87 -1.12 5.38
CA GLU A 212 19.07 -1.71 4.79
C GLU A 212 19.01 -1.64 3.27
N ARG A 213 20.11 -1.18 2.66
CA ARG A 213 20.23 -1.11 1.19
C ARG A 213 20.21 -2.48 0.53
N SER A 214 20.80 -3.49 1.16
CA SER A 214 20.95 -4.85 0.62
C SER A 214 19.61 -5.56 0.33
N VAL A 215 18.53 -5.16 1.00
CA VAL A 215 17.20 -5.73 0.82
C VAL A 215 16.29 -4.86 -0.05
N ALA A 216 16.79 -3.72 -0.53
CA ALA A 216 16.04 -2.80 -1.36
C ALA A 216 16.01 -3.25 -2.82
N GLU A 217 14.87 -3.02 -3.48
CA GLU A 217 14.70 -3.20 -4.92
C GLU A 217 14.97 -1.90 -5.69
N LEU A 218 14.92 -0.76 -4.98
CA LEU A 218 15.26 0.57 -5.47
C LEU A 218 15.91 1.37 -4.34
N THR A 219 16.97 2.11 -4.67
CA THR A 219 17.64 3.05 -3.75
C THR A 219 17.44 4.48 -4.22
N VAL A 220 17.04 5.37 -3.33
CA VAL A 220 17.06 6.82 -3.57
C VAL A 220 18.08 7.45 -2.63
N ARG A 221 19.11 8.09 -3.19
CA ARG A 221 20.22 8.66 -2.43
C ARG A 221 20.35 10.16 -2.68
N ALA A 222 20.44 10.93 -1.61
CA ALA A 222 20.75 12.36 -1.65
C ALA A 222 22.28 12.56 -1.58
N VAL A 223 22.84 13.27 -2.56
CA VAL A 223 24.29 13.46 -2.69
C VAL A 223 24.62 14.93 -2.91
N ALA A 224 25.38 15.51 -1.99
CA ALA A 224 25.95 16.84 -2.16
C ALA A 224 27.14 16.73 -3.13
N ASP A 225 26.98 17.27 -4.33
CA ASP A 225 27.99 17.25 -5.39
C ASP A 225 28.40 18.70 -5.70
N PRO A 226 29.59 19.15 -5.27
CA PRO A 226 30.08 20.50 -5.53
C PRO A 226 30.17 20.85 -7.02
N ALA A 227 30.24 19.85 -7.91
CA ALA A 227 30.24 20.06 -9.36
C ALA A 227 28.82 20.24 -9.93
N ALA A 228 27.76 19.91 -9.17
CA ALA A 228 26.39 20.09 -9.61
C ALA A 228 26.02 21.58 -9.62
N ALA A 229 25.85 22.13 -10.83
CA ALA A 229 25.44 23.53 -11.00
C ALA A 229 23.97 23.80 -10.62
N THR A 230 23.10 22.78 -10.71
CA THR A 230 21.67 22.89 -10.39
C THR A 230 21.16 21.59 -9.77
N PRO A 231 20.08 21.65 -8.96
CA PRO A 231 19.42 20.47 -8.43
C PRO A 231 18.93 19.55 -9.55
N ALA A 232 19.15 18.24 -9.40
CA ALA A 232 18.75 17.25 -10.38
C ALA A 232 18.43 15.90 -9.75
N VAL A 233 17.64 15.12 -10.48
CA VAL A 233 17.41 13.69 -10.28
C VAL A 233 18.17 12.96 -11.37
N THR A 234 19.01 11.99 -11.03
CA THR A 234 19.84 11.24 -11.99
C THR A 234 19.77 9.75 -11.71
N LEU A 235 19.69 8.93 -12.74
CA LEU A 235 19.80 7.47 -12.66
C LEU A 235 21.28 7.07 -12.77
N THR A 236 21.90 6.80 -11.62
CA THR A 236 23.36 6.56 -11.49
C THR A 236 23.74 5.09 -11.59
N GLY A 237 22.82 4.20 -11.22
CA GLY A 237 22.95 2.75 -11.36
C GLY A 237 21.73 2.14 -12.04
N GLU A 238 21.66 0.81 -12.04
CA GLU A 238 20.52 0.06 -12.56
C GLU A 238 19.27 0.21 -11.68
N ASP A 239 19.43 0.41 -10.37
CA ASP A 239 18.35 0.54 -9.39
C ASP A 239 18.59 1.69 -8.39
N GLU A 240 19.39 2.69 -8.81
CA GLU A 240 19.77 3.83 -7.95
C GLU A 240 19.40 5.17 -8.58
N ILE A 241 18.49 5.89 -7.90
CA ILE A 241 18.18 7.29 -8.16
C ILE A 241 19.05 8.16 -7.24
N GLN A 242 19.82 9.07 -7.81
CA GLN A 242 20.54 10.11 -7.11
C GLN A 242 19.80 11.44 -7.18
N LEU A 243 19.46 12.00 -6.02
CA LEU A 243 19.06 13.40 -5.85
C LEU A 243 20.34 14.21 -5.59
N SER A 244 20.75 15.06 -6.52
CA SER A 244 21.99 15.84 -6.37
C SER A 244 21.74 17.34 -6.38
N ALA A 245 22.56 18.04 -5.60
CA ALA A 245 22.62 19.50 -5.54
C ALA A 245 24.03 19.92 -5.12
N THR A 246 24.34 21.22 -5.23
CA THR A 246 25.69 21.77 -5.00
C THR A 246 26.21 21.53 -3.58
N ASP A 247 25.31 21.56 -2.59
CA ASP A 247 25.63 21.35 -1.18
C ASP A 247 24.47 20.64 -0.44
N SER A 248 24.69 20.35 0.85
CA SER A 248 23.72 19.65 1.69
C SER A 248 22.42 20.43 1.92
N ALA A 249 22.48 21.76 1.99
CA ALA A 249 21.31 22.61 2.18
C ALA A 249 20.43 22.66 0.92
N ALA A 250 21.05 22.62 -0.26
CA ALA A 250 20.38 22.64 -1.55
C ALA A 250 19.71 21.31 -1.92
N LEU A 251 20.01 20.20 -1.23
CA LEU A 251 19.40 18.88 -1.50
C LEU A 251 17.88 18.86 -1.35
N ILE A 252 17.32 19.73 -0.50
CA ILE A 252 15.85 19.86 -0.39
C ILE A 252 15.22 20.29 -1.73
N ALA A 253 15.91 21.07 -2.56
CA ALA A 253 15.40 21.48 -3.85
C ALA A 253 15.34 20.30 -4.84
N ALA A 254 16.30 19.37 -4.79
CA ALA A 254 16.27 18.14 -5.58
C ALA A 254 15.13 17.20 -5.12
N ALA A 255 14.91 17.10 -3.81
CA ALA A 255 13.79 16.33 -3.26
C ALA A 255 12.43 16.93 -3.62
N ARG A 256 12.29 18.27 -3.59
CA ARG A 256 11.08 18.97 -4.08
C ARG A 256 10.86 18.72 -5.57
N LEU A 257 11.91 18.78 -6.38
CA LEU A 257 11.84 18.49 -7.81
C LEU A 257 11.30 17.07 -8.05
N PHE A 258 11.88 16.09 -7.35
CA PHE A 258 11.43 14.69 -7.41
C PHE A 258 9.97 14.52 -6.97
N ALA A 259 9.56 15.18 -5.88
CA ALA A 259 8.21 15.07 -5.34
C ALA A 259 7.13 15.82 -6.15
N ALA A 260 7.50 16.85 -6.91
CA ALA A 260 6.56 17.74 -7.57
C ALA A 260 6.29 17.43 -9.05
N ARG A 261 7.22 16.76 -9.74
CA ARG A 261 7.20 16.64 -11.20
C ARG A 261 7.32 15.19 -11.65
N SER A 262 6.60 14.89 -12.72
CA SER A 262 6.74 13.63 -13.45
C SER A 262 8.08 13.59 -14.19
N MET A 263 8.69 12.41 -14.20
CA MET A 263 9.90 12.08 -14.95
C MET A 263 9.58 11.29 -16.22
N ASP A 264 8.31 11.25 -16.63
CA ASP A 264 7.91 10.62 -17.88
C ASP A 264 8.63 11.28 -19.08
N GLY A 265 9.09 10.45 -20.01
CA GLY A 265 9.91 10.85 -21.16
C GLY A 265 11.31 11.35 -20.82
N GLN A 266 11.76 11.25 -19.57
CA GLN A 266 13.13 11.61 -19.18
C GLN A 266 14.07 10.41 -19.27
N ASP A 267 15.26 10.65 -19.82
CA ASP A 267 16.33 9.65 -19.90
C ASP A 267 17.04 9.52 -18.54
N ARG A 268 18.38 9.54 -18.46
CA ARG A 268 19.09 9.31 -17.19
C ARG A 268 19.16 10.53 -16.27
N ARG A 269 18.77 11.73 -16.71
CA ARG A 269 18.89 12.96 -15.91
C ARG A 269 17.68 13.89 -16.11
N PHE A 270 17.16 14.38 -14.99
CA PHE A 270 16.06 15.33 -14.91
C PHE A 270 16.45 16.50 -14.00
N GLY A 271 16.61 17.69 -14.58
CA GLY A 271 17.02 18.90 -13.87
C GLY A 271 15.95 19.99 -13.87
N ALA A 272 16.28 21.13 -13.24
CA ALA A 272 15.38 22.27 -13.12
C ALA A 272 14.84 22.81 -14.47
N ALA A 273 15.64 22.74 -15.54
CA ALA A 273 15.20 23.20 -16.87
C ALA A 273 14.09 22.30 -17.45
N GLN A 274 14.27 20.97 -17.37
CA GLN A 274 13.26 20.00 -17.81
C GLN A 274 11.99 20.09 -16.96
N ALA A 275 12.13 20.44 -15.68
CA ALA A 275 11.03 20.58 -14.74
C ALA A 275 10.00 21.65 -15.13
N LEU A 276 10.41 22.67 -15.90
CA LEU A 276 9.55 23.76 -16.32
C LEU A 276 8.47 23.29 -17.30
N SER A 277 8.81 22.33 -18.17
CA SER A 277 7.89 21.73 -19.15
C SER A 277 7.25 20.43 -18.66
N ALA A 278 7.79 19.80 -17.61
CA ALA A 278 7.30 18.52 -17.12
C ALA A 278 5.92 18.64 -16.45
N ALA A 279 5.08 17.62 -16.65
CA ALA A 279 3.80 17.50 -15.97
C ALA A 279 4.00 17.52 -14.44
N ARG A 280 3.02 18.07 -13.73
CA ARG A 280 3.01 18.01 -12.27
C ARG A 280 2.68 16.57 -11.85
N LEU A 281 3.35 16.11 -10.80
CA LEU A 281 3.02 14.84 -10.18
C LEU A 281 1.83 15.06 -9.24
N VAL A 282 0.63 14.88 -9.77
CA VAL A 282 -0.65 15.07 -9.06
C VAL A 282 -1.53 13.86 -9.31
N ARG A 283 -2.32 13.49 -8.31
CA ARG A 283 -3.40 12.50 -8.42
C ARG A 283 -4.75 13.20 -8.27
N ASP A 284 -5.67 12.86 -9.16
CA ASP A 284 -7.05 13.29 -9.03
C ASP A 284 -7.68 12.55 -7.85
N THR A 285 -8.02 13.30 -6.80
CA THR A 285 -8.66 12.75 -5.60
C THR A 285 -10.17 12.62 -5.77
N GLY A 286 -10.75 13.09 -6.88
CA GLY A 286 -12.14 12.83 -7.28
C GLY A 286 -13.23 13.50 -6.43
N PHE A 287 -12.86 14.28 -5.40
CA PHE A 287 -13.80 14.91 -4.49
C PHE A 287 -13.48 16.40 -4.31
N GLU A 288 -14.51 17.26 -4.40
CA GLU A 288 -14.41 18.67 -4.03
C GLU A 288 -14.47 18.81 -2.50
N THR A 289 -13.59 19.64 -1.92
CA THR A 289 -13.56 19.90 -0.48
C THR A 289 -14.81 20.65 -0.01
N THR A 290 -15.87 19.92 0.30
CA THR A 290 -17.07 20.47 0.96
C THR A 290 -16.98 20.29 2.47
N GLY A 291 -16.26 21.17 3.17
CA GLY A 291 -16.30 21.21 4.64
C GLY A 291 -15.14 21.96 5.28
N ALA A 292 -15.45 22.88 6.20
CA ALA A 292 -14.49 23.65 6.98
C ALA A 292 -14.10 22.96 8.31
N ASN A 293 -14.61 21.76 8.59
CA ASN A 293 -14.33 21.06 9.84
C ASN A 293 -13.10 20.16 9.64
N ALA A 294 -12.05 20.39 10.44
CA ALA A 294 -10.91 19.50 10.50
C ALA A 294 -11.27 18.22 11.25
N ASP A 295 -11.65 17.17 10.51
CA ASP A 295 -11.87 15.82 11.04
C ASP A 295 -10.93 14.80 10.35
N LEU A 296 -10.88 13.59 10.92
CA LEU A 296 -10.00 12.54 10.43
C LEU A 296 -10.46 11.99 9.07
N GLU A 297 -11.75 12.10 8.75
CA GLU A 297 -12.30 11.71 7.45
C GLU A 297 -11.78 12.65 6.36
N THR A 298 -11.78 13.95 6.61
CA THR A 298 -11.25 14.97 5.70
C THR A 298 -9.73 14.81 5.53
N LEU A 299 -9.01 14.49 6.61
CA LEU A 299 -7.60 14.13 6.51
C LEU A 299 -7.37 12.87 5.68
N ALA A 300 -8.17 11.82 5.90
CA ALA A 300 -8.03 10.55 5.21
C ALA A 300 -8.35 10.65 3.71
N GLY A 301 -9.42 11.37 3.36
CA GLY A 301 -9.90 11.51 1.99
C GLY A 301 -9.13 12.54 1.18
N PHE A 302 -8.74 13.66 1.79
CA PHE A 302 -8.23 14.85 1.08
C PHE A 302 -6.87 15.35 1.59
N GLY A 303 -6.33 14.72 2.64
CA GLY A 303 -5.15 15.22 3.32
C GLY A 303 -5.34 16.59 3.99
N ALA A 304 -6.55 17.14 4.05
CA ALA A 304 -6.78 18.48 4.58
C ALA A 304 -6.79 18.48 6.12
N PRO A 305 -6.44 19.62 6.76
CA PRO A 305 -5.97 20.87 6.15
C PRO A 305 -4.51 20.80 5.68
N PHE A 306 -3.78 19.73 6.01
CA PHE A 306 -2.33 19.64 5.82
C PHE A 306 -1.87 19.64 4.35
N GLY A 307 -2.68 19.11 3.45
CA GLY A 307 -2.40 19.06 2.01
C GLY A 307 -2.79 20.31 1.25
N ALA A 308 -3.50 21.24 1.88
CA ALA A 308 -3.94 22.47 1.23
C ALA A 308 -2.74 23.28 0.72
N GLU A 309 -2.85 23.81 -0.50
CA GLU A 309 -1.81 24.62 -1.14
C GLU A 309 -0.42 23.96 -1.11
N GLN A 310 -0.36 22.62 -1.25
CA GLN A 310 0.88 21.84 -1.18
C GLN A 310 1.63 22.00 0.16
N GLY A 311 0.85 22.11 1.25
CA GLY A 311 1.33 22.11 2.62
C GLY A 311 2.00 23.41 3.07
N ILE A 312 1.64 24.56 2.50
CA ILE A 312 2.25 25.85 2.85
C ILE A 312 2.09 26.22 4.34
N ALA A 313 1.03 25.74 4.98
CA ALA A 313 0.74 25.96 6.40
C ALA A 313 0.90 24.66 7.22
N THR A 314 1.76 23.74 6.78
CA THR A 314 1.88 22.41 7.38
C THR A 314 3.25 22.19 7.99
N ALA A 315 3.27 21.73 9.25
CA ALA A 315 4.46 21.28 9.94
C ALA A 315 4.28 19.80 10.34
N VAL A 316 5.18 18.93 9.88
CA VAL A 316 5.22 17.52 10.26
C VAL A 316 6.37 17.30 11.24
N VAL A 317 6.03 16.77 12.42
CA VAL A 317 6.97 16.48 13.51
C VAL A 317 7.12 14.98 13.67
N PHE A 318 8.32 14.47 13.52
CA PHE A 318 8.68 13.08 13.78
C PHE A 318 9.27 12.96 15.19
N THR A 319 8.50 12.44 16.15
CA THR A 319 8.90 12.49 17.56
C THR A 319 9.89 11.40 17.97
N ASP A 320 10.13 10.41 17.10
CA ASP A 320 11.01 9.28 17.39
C ASP A 320 12.36 9.36 16.65
N THR A 321 13.39 8.89 17.35
CA THR A 321 14.74 8.71 16.81
C THR A 321 14.98 7.28 16.31
N ASP A 322 14.14 6.32 16.69
CA ASP A 322 14.21 4.96 16.16
C ASP A 322 14.04 4.94 14.62
N PRO A 323 15.00 4.38 13.86
CA PRO A 323 14.90 4.31 12.42
C PRO A 323 13.65 3.58 11.92
N GLN A 324 13.19 2.53 12.60
CA GLN A 324 12.02 1.76 12.15
C GLN A 324 10.71 2.55 12.31
N ALA A 325 10.56 3.26 13.43
CA ALA A 325 9.48 4.21 13.68
C ALA A 325 9.50 5.35 12.66
N ARG A 326 10.68 5.90 12.37
CA ARG A 326 10.85 6.97 11.38
C ARG A 326 10.42 6.55 9.97
N LEU A 327 10.85 5.38 9.50
CA LEU A 327 10.43 4.84 8.20
C LEU A 327 8.92 4.61 8.15
N ALA A 328 8.31 4.16 9.25
CA ALA A 328 6.86 3.99 9.33
C ALA A 328 6.10 5.33 9.28
N ALA A 329 6.60 6.36 9.97
CA ALA A 329 6.04 7.71 9.91
C ALA A 329 6.19 8.32 8.51
N LEU A 330 7.31 8.10 7.82
CA LEU A 330 7.49 8.53 6.43
C LEU A 330 6.47 7.86 5.48
N ALA A 331 6.14 6.59 5.71
CA ALA A 331 5.07 5.91 4.95
C ALA A 331 3.69 6.54 5.20
N VAL A 332 3.40 6.96 6.44
CA VAL A 332 2.17 7.71 6.79
C VAL A 332 2.12 9.06 6.08
N VAL A 333 3.22 9.82 6.04
CA VAL A 333 3.30 11.08 5.28
C VAL A 333 3.11 10.84 3.79
N GLY A 334 3.71 9.76 3.25
CA GLY A 334 3.48 9.34 1.87
C GLY A 334 2.01 9.03 1.58
N ARG A 335 1.33 8.33 2.49
CA ARG A 335 -0.11 8.06 2.40
C ARG A 335 -0.93 9.34 2.43
N ALA A 336 -0.59 10.28 3.31
CA ALA A 336 -1.27 11.57 3.40
C ALA A 336 -1.10 12.41 2.13
N ALA A 337 0.08 12.35 1.48
CA ALA A 337 0.31 13.00 0.19
C ALA A 337 -0.53 12.38 -0.94
N ILE A 338 -0.75 11.06 -0.93
CA ILE A 338 -1.69 10.40 -1.85
C ILE A 338 -3.10 10.94 -1.62
N ALA A 339 -3.53 11.03 -0.35
CA ALA A 339 -4.86 11.56 0.01
C ALA A 339 -5.03 13.03 -0.41
N SER A 340 -4.00 13.87 -0.31
CA SER A 340 -4.04 15.25 -0.81
C SER A 340 -3.83 15.39 -2.32
N GLY A 341 -3.58 14.29 -3.03
CA GLY A 341 -3.31 14.28 -4.45
C GLY A 341 -1.98 14.92 -4.87
N SER A 342 -1.20 15.48 -3.95
CA SER A 342 0.09 16.11 -4.26
C SER A 342 1.00 16.17 -3.03
N ALA A 343 2.31 16.28 -3.27
CA ALA A 343 3.30 16.37 -2.21
C ALA A 343 3.25 17.73 -1.53
N TRP A 344 3.54 17.75 -0.23
CA TRP A 344 3.57 18.94 0.61
C TRP A 344 4.90 19.67 0.49
N ILE A 345 5.21 20.14 -0.73
CA ILE A 345 6.54 20.67 -1.08
C ILE A 345 6.92 21.95 -0.33
N TYR A 346 5.92 22.67 0.20
CA TYR A 346 6.13 23.87 1.03
C TYR A 346 6.04 23.59 2.53
N GLY A 347 5.73 22.35 2.92
CA GLY A 347 5.65 21.94 4.31
C GLY A 347 6.99 22.02 5.03
N TRP A 348 6.91 22.26 6.33
CA TRP A 348 8.00 22.13 7.27
C TRP A 348 8.06 20.69 7.79
N PHE A 349 9.26 20.11 7.89
CA PHE A 349 9.47 18.75 8.39
C PHE A 349 10.63 18.77 9.38
N GLY A 350 10.43 18.20 10.57
CA GLY A 350 11.48 18.16 11.58
C GLY A 350 11.16 17.21 12.73
N GLU A 351 12.03 17.19 13.72
CA GLU A 351 11.94 16.28 14.87
C GLU A 351 11.51 17.01 16.16
N ASP A 352 11.71 18.33 16.20
CA ASP A 352 11.42 19.17 17.35
C ASP A 352 10.15 19.99 17.10
N ILE A 353 9.16 19.80 17.98
CA ILE A 353 7.90 20.54 17.91
C ILE A 353 8.07 22.04 18.16
N ASP A 354 9.03 22.44 19.00
CA ASP A 354 9.26 23.85 19.33
C ASP A 354 9.93 24.59 18.17
N ALA A 355 10.59 23.87 17.26
CA ALA A 355 11.14 24.41 16.03
C ALA A 355 10.09 24.57 14.90
N ALA A 356 8.90 23.99 15.06
CA ALA A 356 7.83 24.10 14.07
C ALA A 356 7.28 25.54 14.02
N PRO A 357 7.02 26.10 12.82
CA PRO A 357 6.45 27.44 12.70
C PRO A 357 5.11 27.56 13.44
N ALA A 358 4.95 28.60 14.26
CA ALA A 358 3.77 28.78 15.11
C ALA A 358 2.45 28.95 14.32
N SER A 359 2.52 29.43 13.08
CA SER A 359 1.36 29.66 12.21
C SER A 359 0.91 28.43 11.43
N HIS A 360 1.56 27.28 11.62
CA HIS A 360 1.29 26.06 10.85
C HIS A 360 0.43 25.08 11.63
N HIS A 361 -0.44 24.38 10.90
CA HIS A 361 -1.06 23.14 11.36
C HIS A 361 0.02 22.09 11.60
N ARG A 362 -0.13 21.31 12.68
CA ARG A 362 0.90 20.37 13.12
C ARG A 362 0.45 18.93 12.98
N MET A 363 1.21 18.12 12.26
CA MET A 363 1.03 16.67 12.22
C MET A 363 2.16 16.01 13.00
N VAL A 364 1.85 15.30 14.07
CA VAL A 364 2.83 14.72 14.99
C VAL A 364 2.77 13.21 14.92
N LEU A 365 3.92 12.59 14.60
CA LEU A 365 4.03 11.17 14.29
C LEU A 365 5.08 10.50 15.20
N GLY A 366 4.67 9.48 15.95
CA GLY A 366 5.58 8.64 16.73
C GLY A 366 4.90 7.94 17.92
N PRO A 367 5.65 7.18 18.75
CA PRO A 367 5.10 6.55 19.95
C PRO A 367 4.57 7.58 20.96
N LEU A 368 3.57 7.19 21.76
CA LEU A 368 2.97 8.09 22.74
C LEU A 368 3.98 8.54 23.80
N SER A 369 4.95 7.68 24.13
CA SER A 369 6.03 7.93 25.09
C SER A 369 6.98 9.05 24.68
N THR A 370 7.04 9.41 23.40
CA THR A 370 7.93 10.48 22.89
C THR A 370 7.18 11.78 22.59
N MET A 371 5.86 11.82 22.81
CA MET A 371 5.05 13.00 22.52
C MET A 371 5.19 14.07 23.61
N ASP A 372 5.10 15.34 23.20
CA ASP A 372 5.04 16.45 24.15
C ASP A 372 3.79 16.33 25.03
N SER A 373 4.01 16.27 26.34
CA SER A 373 2.97 16.30 27.37
C SER A 373 1.95 17.43 27.20
N ARG A 374 2.35 18.58 26.66
CA ARG A 374 1.45 19.72 26.43
C ARG A 374 0.43 19.43 25.34
N LEU A 375 0.83 18.72 24.28
CA LEU A 375 -0.10 18.28 23.24
C LEU A 375 -1.10 17.30 23.81
N LEU A 376 -0.64 16.32 24.58
CA LEU A 376 -1.49 15.31 25.20
C LEU A 376 -2.46 15.93 26.23
N ALA A 377 -2.04 16.99 26.93
CA ALA A 377 -2.91 17.70 27.85
C ALA A 377 -3.99 18.53 27.15
N ALA A 378 -3.67 19.08 25.97
CA ALA A 378 -4.62 19.80 25.12
C ALA A 378 -5.55 18.87 24.30
N ALA A 379 -5.25 17.57 24.27
CA ALA A 379 -5.99 16.60 23.47
C ALA A 379 -7.46 16.45 23.91
N PRO A 380 -8.37 16.20 22.95
CA PRO A 380 -9.79 16.03 23.22
C PRO A 380 -10.07 14.79 24.10
N ALA A 381 -11.26 14.74 24.70
CA ALA A 381 -11.65 13.60 25.55
C ALA A 381 -11.70 12.29 24.76
N GLU A 382 -12.00 12.38 23.47
CA GLU A 382 -12.04 11.32 22.47
C GLU A 382 -10.66 10.66 22.31
N MET A 383 -9.57 11.45 22.24
CA MET A 383 -8.21 10.91 22.18
C MET A 383 -7.85 10.18 23.48
N ARG A 384 -8.26 10.72 24.64
CA ARG A 384 -8.05 10.06 25.94
C ARG A 384 -8.81 8.73 26.01
N ALA A 385 -10.07 8.71 25.57
CA ALA A 385 -10.87 7.49 25.49
C ALA A 385 -10.26 6.44 24.54
N ALA A 386 -9.79 6.87 23.36
CA ALA A 386 -9.08 5.99 22.42
C ALA A 386 -7.80 5.43 23.03
N THR A 387 -7.04 6.26 23.75
CA THR A 387 -5.81 5.84 24.44
C THR A 387 -6.08 4.85 25.56
N ASP A 388 -7.10 5.10 26.38
CA ASP A 388 -7.49 4.19 27.47
C ASP A 388 -8.03 2.86 26.92
N ALA A 389 -8.80 2.90 25.83
CA ALA A 389 -9.26 1.70 25.13
C ALA A 389 -8.08 0.91 24.54
N ALA A 390 -7.09 1.58 23.96
CA ALA A 390 -5.90 0.92 23.42
C ALA A 390 -5.07 0.25 24.53
N ARG A 391 -4.86 0.96 25.65
CA ARG A 391 -4.17 0.42 26.84
C ARG A 391 -4.90 -0.76 27.47
N ALA A 392 -6.23 -0.78 27.41
CA ALA A 392 -7.03 -1.90 27.91
C ALA A 392 -6.90 -3.17 27.04
N ARG A 393 -6.58 -3.02 25.75
CA ARG A 393 -6.34 -4.14 24.83
C ARG A 393 -4.96 -4.76 25.03
N LEU A 394 -3.95 -3.94 25.35
CA LEU A 394 -2.60 -4.42 25.58
C LEU A 394 -2.52 -5.45 26.73
N PRO A 395 -1.81 -6.58 26.55
CA PRO A 395 -1.60 -7.54 27.61
C PRO A 395 -0.89 -6.85 28.78
N ARG A 396 -1.58 -6.75 29.93
CA ARG A 396 -0.97 -6.23 31.16
C ARG A 396 0.28 -7.04 31.45
N GLN A 397 1.43 -6.37 31.50
CA GLN A 397 2.67 -6.93 32.01
C GLN A 397 2.38 -7.48 33.42
N ARG A 398 2.21 -8.80 33.52
CA ARG A 398 2.02 -9.44 34.83
C ARG A 398 3.33 -9.25 35.57
N ARG A 399 3.35 -8.40 36.60
CA ARG A 399 4.47 -8.30 37.52
C ARG A 399 4.52 -9.60 38.32
N HIS A 400 5.39 -10.52 37.91
CA HIS A 400 5.62 -11.77 38.61
C HIS A 400 6.55 -11.49 39.79
N PHE A 401 6.00 -11.43 41.00
CA PHE A 401 6.79 -11.47 42.23
C PHE A 401 6.90 -12.94 42.66
N GLY A 402 7.88 -13.69 42.13
CA GLY A 402 8.10 -15.08 42.49
C GLY A 402 9.29 -15.74 41.78
N SER A 403 9.92 -16.71 42.45
CA SER A 403 11.12 -17.44 42.01
C SER A 403 10.95 -18.34 40.77
N THR A 404 9.77 -18.34 40.13
CA THR A 404 9.50 -19.03 38.87
C THR A 404 9.72 -18.16 37.63
N ALA A 405 10.17 -16.91 37.79
CA ALA A 405 10.35 -15.93 36.71
C ALA A 405 11.46 -16.26 35.70
N TYR A 406 12.31 -17.26 35.95
CA TYR A 406 13.42 -17.62 35.07
C TYR A 406 13.09 -18.74 34.05
N ALA A 407 11.87 -19.26 34.04
CA ALA A 407 11.50 -20.41 33.18
C ALA A 407 10.71 -20.04 31.91
N ASP A 408 10.33 -18.78 31.72
CA ASP A 408 9.40 -18.35 30.64
C ASP A 408 9.96 -17.22 29.76
N ASP A 409 11.30 -17.17 29.60
CA ASP A 409 11.99 -16.06 28.92
C ASP A 409 12.42 -16.43 27.49
N THR A 410 11.58 -17.14 26.73
CA THR A 410 11.95 -17.58 25.36
C THR A 410 11.12 -17.03 24.21
N VAL A 411 9.99 -16.36 24.42
CA VAL A 411 9.33 -15.57 23.37
C VAL A 411 8.57 -14.42 24.04
N GLY A 412 9.13 -13.22 24.04
CA GLY A 412 8.35 -12.03 24.41
C GLY A 412 7.07 -11.99 23.57
N PRO A 413 5.87 -11.83 24.18
CA PRO A 413 4.64 -11.78 23.40
C PRO A 413 4.78 -10.71 22.34
N LEU A 414 4.60 -11.07 21.07
CA LEU A 414 4.58 -10.14 19.94
C LEU A 414 3.75 -8.92 20.36
N ALA A 415 4.39 -7.75 20.48
CA ALA A 415 3.71 -6.53 20.87
C ALA A 415 2.46 -6.37 19.98
N GLU A 416 1.30 -6.16 20.61
CA GLU A 416 0.06 -6.02 19.87
C GLU A 416 0.13 -4.79 18.96
N ILE A 417 -0.48 -4.92 17.79
CA ILE A 417 -0.59 -3.84 16.82
C ILE A 417 -1.78 -3.00 17.24
N ALA A 418 -1.53 -1.89 17.92
CA ALA A 418 -2.54 -0.90 18.25
C ALA A 418 -1.98 0.49 17.93
N GLY A 419 -2.79 1.32 17.29
CA GLY A 419 -2.46 2.71 17.02
C GLY A 419 -3.65 3.62 17.21
N ILE A 420 -3.37 4.89 17.44
CA ILE A 420 -4.35 5.92 17.75
C ILE A 420 -4.10 7.10 16.83
N ALA A 421 -5.16 7.65 16.26
CA ALA A 421 -5.11 8.91 15.53
C ALA A 421 -6.09 9.88 16.18
N ALA A 422 -5.72 11.16 16.21
CA ALA A 422 -6.61 12.21 16.67
C ALA A 422 -6.37 13.48 15.86
N ILE A 423 -7.41 14.29 15.72
CA ILE A 423 -7.34 15.62 15.13
C ILE A 423 -8.17 16.59 15.96
N TYR A 424 -7.63 17.78 16.22
CA TYR A 424 -8.28 18.81 17.03
C TYR A 424 -7.65 20.17 16.75
N GLU A 425 -8.29 21.25 17.20
CA GLU A 425 -7.72 22.59 17.17
C GLU A 425 -7.03 22.91 18.50
N ASP A 426 -5.85 23.52 18.42
CA ASP A 426 -5.17 24.05 19.59
C ASP A 426 -5.75 25.41 20.02
N THR A 427 -5.24 25.95 21.13
CA THR A 427 -5.69 27.26 21.66
C THR A 427 -5.40 28.43 20.72
N SER A 428 -4.56 28.24 19.70
CA SER A 428 -4.24 29.25 18.69
C SER A 428 -5.06 29.12 17.41
N GLY A 429 -6.01 28.17 17.37
CA GLY A 429 -6.84 27.88 16.20
C GLY A 429 -6.11 27.09 15.12
N GLN A 430 -4.96 26.49 15.43
CA GLN A 430 -4.23 25.62 14.51
C GLN A 430 -4.67 24.18 14.67
N THR A 431 -4.94 23.50 13.57
CA THR A 431 -5.23 22.07 13.59
C THR A 431 -3.98 21.27 13.97
N VAL A 432 -4.13 20.38 14.93
CA VAL A 432 -3.15 19.38 15.36
C VAL A 432 -3.69 18.01 15.02
N ALA A 433 -2.95 17.24 14.23
CA ALA A 433 -3.18 15.82 14.01
C ALA A 433 -2.08 15.02 14.71
N ILE A 434 -2.47 13.98 15.43
CA ILE A 434 -1.57 13.07 16.12
C ILE A 434 -1.80 11.67 15.57
N ILE A 435 -0.74 10.97 15.17
CA ILE A 435 -0.77 9.55 14.81
C ILE A 435 0.28 8.84 15.66
N THR A 436 -0.19 7.94 16.53
CA THR A 436 0.61 7.38 17.61
C THR A 436 0.29 5.92 17.93
N SER A 437 1.02 5.35 18.88
CA SER A 437 0.71 4.06 19.49
C SER A 437 0.86 4.15 21.01
N PRO A 438 0.02 3.45 21.79
CA PRO A 438 0.13 3.43 23.24
C PRO A 438 1.45 2.78 23.70
N ASP A 439 1.86 3.08 24.93
CA ASP A 439 3.04 2.49 25.55
C ASP A 439 2.95 0.96 25.56
N GLY A 440 3.96 0.28 25.02
CA GLY A 440 4.00 -1.19 24.89
C GLY A 440 3.45 -1.75 23.58
N ALA A 441 2.85 -0.91 22.71
CA ALA A 441 2.56 -1.26 21.32
C ALA A 441 3.74 -0.93 20.39
N ASP A 442 3.82 -1.62 19.26
CA ASP A 442 4.81 -1.36 18.20
C ASP A 442 4.29 -0.28 17.23
N PHE A 443 4.74 0.97 17.43
CA PHE A 443 4.40 2.10 16.56
C PHE A 443 4.74 1.82 15.09
N ALA A 444 5.93 1.29 14.82
CA ALA A 444 6.41 1.10 13.46
C ALA A 444 5.48 0.15 12.69
N ARG A 445 5.04 -0.93 13.34
CA ARG A 445 4.09 -1.88 12.77
C ARG A 445 2.69 -1.30 12.64
N ALA A 446 2.20 -0.55 13.63
CA ALA A 446 0.89 0.09 13.59
C ALA A 446 0.79 1.15 12.48
N ALA A 447 1.78 2.02 12.35
CA ALA A 447 1.83 3.09 11.36
C ALA A 447 1.99 2.55 9.92
N ARG A 448 2.86 1.56 9.69
CA ARG A 448 2.96 0.90 8.36
C ARG A 448 1.66 0.25 7.94
N ARG A 449 0.97 -0.39 8.90
CA ARG A 449 -0.32 -1.02 8.64
C ARG A 449 -1.37 0.01 8.27
N LEU A 450 -1.46 1.11 9.03
CA LEU A 450 -2.36 2.22 8.72
C LEU A 450 -2.09 2.77 7.30
N ALA A 451 -0.84 3.08 6.97
CA ALA A 451 -0.46 3.70 5.71
C ALA A 451 -0.72 2.83 4.46
N ARG A 452 -0.73 1.49 4.58
CA ARG A 452 -0.80 0.55 3.45
C ARG A 452 -2.09 -0.27 3.39
N SER A 453 -3.06 -0.02 4.25
CA SER A 453 -4.31 -0.77 4.28
C SER A 453 -5.52 0.13 4.10
N SER A 454 -6.68 -0.51 3.93
CA SER A 454 -7.97 0.17 3.95
C SER A 454 -8.30 0.83 5.29
N LEU A 455 -7.54 0.56 6.36
CA LEU A 455 -7.72 1.21 7.67
C LEU A 455 -7.61 2.74 7.56
N TRP A 456 -6.77 3.25 6.64
CA TRP A 456 -6.67 4.69 6.38
C TRP A 456 -8.03 5.31 6.03
N ASN A 457 -8.83 4.62 5.22
CA ASN A 457 -10.12 5.12 4.76
C ASN A 457 -11.22 4.99 5.82
N GLY A 458 -10.98 4.22 6.89
CA GLY A 458 -11.90 4.11 8.02
C GLY A 458 -11.63 5.13 9.13
N MET A 459 -10.72 6.09 8.91
CA MET A 459 -10.47 7.15 9.89
C MET A 459 -11.61 8.17 9.84
N GLU A 460 -12.42 8.21 10.89
CA GLU A 460 -13.60 9.09 10.98
C GLU A 460 -13.66 9.77 12.35
N GLY A 461 -14.30 10.95 12.41
CA GLY A 461 -14.48 11.71 13.65
C GLY A 461 -13.19 12.41 14.14
N GLN A 462 -13.10 12.62 15.45
CA GLN A 462 -12.00 13.37 16.08
C GLN A 462 -10.86 12.49 16.60
N ALA A 463 -11.15 11.24 16.96
CA ALA A 463 -10.12 10.28 17.31
C ALA A 463 -10.52 8.87 16.84
N VAL A 464 -9.52 8.04 16.54
CA VAL A 464 -9.71 6.64 16.18
C VAL A 464 -8.68 5.77 16.89
N LEU A 465 -9.08 4.54 17.19
CA LEU A 465 -8.21 3.44 17.58
C LEU A 465 -8.25 2.42 16.44
N TRP A 466 -7.10 2.05 15.90
CA TRP A 466 -7.01 0.91 15.00
C TRP A 466 -6.17 -0.21 15.58
N ASP A 467 -6.50 -1.42 15.19
CA ASP A 467 -5.73 -2.62 15.49
C ASP A 467 -5.34 -3.35 14.21
N ALA A 468 -5.18 -4.67 14.28
CA ALA A 468 -4.89 -5.47 13.11
C ALA A 468 -6.05 -5.42 12.08
N SER A 469 -7.30 -5.51 12.49
CA SER A 469 -8.41 -5.75 11.56
C SER A 469 -9.35 -4.56 11.41
N ALA A 470 -9.46 -3.72 12.44
CA ALA A 470 -10.54 -2.76 12.52
C ALA A 470 -10.06 -1.37 12.92
N VAL A 471 -10.88 -0.37 12.56
CA VAL A 471 -10.82 1.00 13.07
C VAL A 471 -12.06 1.23 13.93
N THR A 472 -11.87 1.82 15.10
CA THR A 472 -12.92 2.22 16.04
C THR A 472 -12.87 3.73 16.19
N ALA A 473 -13.93 4.43 15.75
CA ALA A 473 -14.03 5.88 15.87
C ALA A 473 -14.54 6.33 17.24
N PHE A 474 -14.09 7.51 17.66
CA PHE A 474 -14.45 8.21 18.88
C PHE A 474 -14.80 9.67 18.54
N GLY A 475 -15.97 10.12 18.96
CA GLY A 475 -16.50 11.46 18.67
C GLY A 475 -17.67 11.44 17.67
N PRO A 476 -18.17 12.63 17.28
CA PRO A 476 -19.26 12.72 16.32
C PRO A 476 -18.81 12.21 14.95
N THR A 477 -19.45 11.15 14.45
CA THR A 477 -19.28 10.64 13.09
C THR A 477 -20.35 11.25 12.18
N THR A 478 -19.94 11.69 11.00
CA THR A 478 -20.77 12.21 9.90
C THR A 478 -21.55 11.10 9.20
N GLY A 479 -21.12 9.84 9.33
CA GLY A 479 -21.78 8.67 8.75
C GLY A 479 -22.98 8.14 9.56
N PRO A 480 -24.00 7.55 8.91
CA PRO A 480 -25.03 6.82 9.62
C PRO A 480 -24.38 5.64 10.36
N ALA A 481 -24.65 5.50 11.66
CA ALA A 481 -24.12 4.45 12.53
C ALA A 481 -24.38 2.99 12.05
N PHE A 482 -25.12 2.82 10.95
CA PHE A 482 -25.38 1.56 10.27
C PHE A 482 -25.35 1.76 8.74
N SER A 483 -24.20 1.51 8.10
CA SER A 483 -24.11 1.30 6.64
C SER A 483 -24.14 -0.20 6.32
N ARG A 484 -24.48 -0.53 5.07
CA ARG A 484 -24.54 -1.94 4.61
C ARG A 484 -23.13 -2.55 4.58
N GLU A 485 -22.10 -1.78 4.21
CA GLU A 485 -20.69 -2.21 4.34
C GLU A 485 -20.30 -2.46 5.81
N ALA A 486 -20.64 -1.54 6.73
CA ALA A 486 -20.31 -1.71 8.15
C ALA A 486 -20.99 -2.95 8.75
N PHE A 487 -22.22 -3.26 8.33
CA PHE A 487 -22.91 -4.48 8.72
C PHE A 487 -22.23 -5.75 8.15
N VAL A 488 -21.75 -5.71 6.90
CA VAL A 488 -21.02 -6.83 6.28
C VAL A 488 -19.66 -7.05 6.95
N VAL A 489 -18.93 -5.97 7.25
CA VAL A 489 -17.65 -6.04 7.99
C VAL A 489 -17.89 -6.56 9.41
N PHE A 490 -18.91 -6.04 10.11
CA PHE A 490 -19.32 -6.53 11.42
C PHE A 490 -19.70 -8.02 11.41
N LEU A 491 -20.45 -8.48 10.41
CA LEU A 491 -20.81 -9.89 10.25
C LEU A 491 -19.57 -10.76 9.97
N ARG A 492 -18.62 -10.28 9.17
CA ARG A 492 -17.39 -11.00 8.83
C ARG A 492 -16.46 -11.11 10.05
N ASP A 493 -16.37 -10.06 10.86
CA ASP A 493 -15.55 -10.05 12.08
C ASP A 493 -16.18 -10.90 13.19
N ASN A 494 -17.51 -11.06 13.18
CA ASN A 494 -18.26 -11.83 14.17
C ASN A 494 -18.80 -13.16 13.63
N ASP A 495 -18.24 -13.68 12.54
CA ASP A 495 -18.73 -14.87 11.83
C ASP A 495 -18.97 -16.06 12.78
N ARG A 496 -18.08 -16.27 13.76
CA ARG A 496 -18.25 -17.31 14.81
C ARG A 496 -19.48 -17.10 15.69
N TYR A 497 -19.79 -15.87 16.08
CA TYR A 497 -20.94 -15.55 16.92
C TYR A 497 -22.25 -15.56 16.12
N VAL A 498 -22.18 -15.13 14.86
CA VAL A 498 -23.31 -15.21 13.92
C VAL A 498 -23.64 -16.68 13.64
N ALA A 499 -22.63 -17.52 13.39
CA ALA A 499 -22.80 -18.96 13.22
C ALA A 499 -23.39 -19.61 14.49
N LEU A 500 -22.91 -19.23 15.68
CA LEU A 500 -23.46 -19.71 16.95
C LEU A 500 -24.92 -19.27 17.15
N GLY A 501 -25.26 -18.03 16.80
CA GLY A 501 -26.62 -17.50 16.86
C GLY A 501 -27.56 -18.22 15.90
N ALA A 502 -27.12 -18.42 14.65
CA ALA A 502 -27.86 -19.17 13.64
C ALA A 502 -28.06 -20.64 14.05
N PHE A 503 -27.02 -21.28 14.60
CA PHE A 503 -27.11 -22.63 15.13
C PHE A 503 -28.08 -22.72 16.31
N SER A 504 -28.01 -21.77 17.25
CA SER A 504 -28.91 -21.71 18.40
C SER A 504 -30.37 -21.51 17.98
N LEU A 505 -30.61 -20.62 17.00
CA LEU A 505 -31.93 -20.39 16.42
C LEU A 505 -32.45 -21.65 15.71
N ALA A 506 -31.61 -22.30 14.90
CA ALA A 506 -31.96 -23.56 14.25
C ALA A 506 -32.32 -24.64 15.27
N MET A 507 -31.56 -24.75 16.37
CA MET A 507 -31.82 -25.71 17.43
C MET A 507 -33.13 -25.41 18.17
N LEU A 508 -33.44 -24.13 18.40
CA LEU A 508 -34.69 -23.68 19.02
C LEU A 508 -35.91 -23.93 18.11
N LEU A 509 -35.77 -23.73 16.80
CA LEU A 509 -36.78 -24.08 15.79
C LEU A 509 -37.01 -25.59 15.72
N LEU A 510 -35.95 -26.40 15.84
CA LEU A 510 -36.05 -27.86 15.82
C LEU A 510 -36.72 -28.40 17.08
N LEU A 511 -36.39 -27.83 18.25
CA LEU A 511 -37.04 -28.15 19.53
C LEU A 511 -38.52 -27.74 19.53
N SER A 512 -38.85 -26.54 19.07
CA SER A 512 -40.24 -26.06 18.99
C SER A 512 -41.08 -26.87 17.98
N GLY A 513 -40.51 -27.24 16.83
CA GLY A 513 -41.15 -28.14 15.87
C GLY A 513 -41.43 -29.53 16.46
N SER A 514 -40.53 -30.06 17.30
CA SER A 514 -40.74 -31.34 17.99
C SER A 514 -41.85 -31.30 19.06
N ALA A 515 -42.05 -30.14 19.69
CA ALA A 515 -43.13 -29.92 20.67
C ALA A 515 -44.50 -29.83 19.99
N VAL A 516 -44.59 -29.18 18.82
CA VAL A 516 -45.82 -29.10 18.02
C VAL A 516 -46.22 -30.50 17.52
N ASN A 517 -45.28 -31.32 17.08
CA ASN A 517 -45.58 -32.67 16.58
C ASN A 517 -46.05 -33.66 17.67
N ARG A 518 -45.65 -33.46 18.93
CA ARG A 518 -46.16 -34.27 20.07
C ARG A 518 -47.60 -33.91 20.47
N SER A 519 -48.05 -32.69 20.18
CA SER A 519 -49.44 -32.28 20.46
C SER A 519 -50.44 -32.83 19.43
N ALA A 520 -49.98 -33.13 18.21
CA ALA A 520 -50.80 -33.75 17.16
C ALA A 520 -51.02 -35.26 17.37
N SER A 521 -50.07 -35.99 17.97
CA SER A 521 -50.21 -37.45 18.18
C SER A 521 -51.02 -37.86 19.41
N ARG A 522 -51.55 -36.90 20.20
CA ARG A 522 -52.37 -37.17 21.40
C ARG A 522 -53.88 -37.00 21.17
N ARG A 523 -54.29 -36.81 19.92
CA ARG A 523 -55.69 -36.90 19.45
C ARG A 523 -55.80 -37.98 18.37
N VAL A 524 -55.67 -39.24 18.78
CA VAL A 524 -56.29 -40.40 18.12
C VAL A 524 -56.86 -41.28 19.21
#